data_AF-A0A957EEV5-F1
#
_entry.id   AF-A0A957EEV5-F1
#
_cell.length_a   1.000
_cell.length_b   1.000
_cell.length_c   1.000
_cell.angle_alpha   90.00
_cell.angle_beta   90.00
_cell.angle_gamma   90.00
#
_symmetry.space_group_name_H-M   'P 1'
#
loop_
_entity.id
_entity.type
_entity.pdbx_description
1 polymer ?
#
loop_
_entity_poly.entity_id
_entity_poly.type
_entity_poly.pdbx_seq_one_letter_code
_entity_poly.pdbx_strand_id
1 'polypeptide(L)'
;MSQVLLLYRLQEIDTEYREKKQRLTEVLRAQKETDVLLAARKQVETAVATLKKWRTQHKELSLELEGLNAKAKRSEDRLYSGNVKNPKELSDLQNEIQALGRRRSTLEDELLEVMILIEDAEAEHQAATEALAKVETQWQHAQAGLKQEQKELALRLHVLTGQRQQQTTLIAADNLTLYNNLSQKRGGVAVARLKD
;
A
#
# COMPACT_ATOMS: atom_id res chain seq x y z
N MET A 1 4.43 50.86 29.11
CA MET A 1 3.99 49.49 29.47
C MET A 1 5.06 48.84 30.34
N SER A 2 4.70 48.03 31.33
CA SER A 2 5.66 47.32 32.19
C SER A 2 6.43 46.24 31.39
N GLN A 3 7.76 46.16 31.58
CA GLN A 3 8.61 45.12 30.97
C GLN A 3 8.14 43.70 31.31
N VAL A 4 7.60 43.49 32.51
CA VAL A 4 7.08 42.18 32.95
C VAL A 4 5.89 41.73 32.08
N LEU A 5 4.99 42.66 31.74
CA LEU A 5 3.82 42.36 30.90
C LEU A 5 4.25 42.05 29.46
N LEU A 6 5.28 42.73 28.96
CA LEU A 6 5.84 42.43 27.64
C LEU A 6 6.49 41.05 27.57
N LEU A 7 7.24 40.66 28.61
CA LEU A 7 7.85 39.33 28.70
C LEU A 7 6.80 38.23 28.87
N TYR A 8 5.75 38.47 29.66
CA TYR A 8 4.65 37.52 29.80
C TYR A 8 3.92 37.31 28.47
N ARG A 9 3.65 38.37 27.70
CA ARG A 9 3.06 38.24 26.36
C ARG A 9 3.99 37.48 25.39
N LEU A 10 5.30 37.68 25.47
CA LEU A 10 6.27 36.90 24.71
C LEU A 10 6.21 35.41 25.09
N GLN A 11 6.07 35.10 26.39
CA GLN A 11 5.88 33.73 26.87
C GLN A 11 4.63 33.08 26.31
N GLU A 12 3.50 33.79 26.28
CA GLU A 12 2.25 33.28 25.72
C GLU A 12 2.42 32.93 24.23
N ILE A 13 3.05 33.82 23.45
CA ILE A 13 3.37 33.59 22.03
C ILE A 13 4.27 32.36 21.85
N ASP A 14 5.36 32.26 22.62
CA ASP A 14 6.32 31.15 22.51
C ASP A 14 5.72 29.81 22.98
N THR A 15 4.77 29.84 23.93
CA THR A 15 4.05 28.64 24.38
C THR A 15 3.11 28.15 23.30
N GLU A 16 2.28 29.04 22.76
CA GLU A 16 1.37 28.69 21.67
C GLU A 16 2.15 28.23 20.43
N TYR A 17 3.25 28.90 20.07
CA TYR A 17 4.09 28.50 18.94
C TYR A 17 4.59 27.07 19.07
N ARG A 18 5.05 26.67 20.26
CA ARG A 18 5.52 25.30 20.50
C ARG A 18 4.41 24.27 20.41
N GLU A 19 3.25 24.55 20.98
CA GLU A 19 2.06 23.70 20.87
C GLU A 19 1.66 23.49 19.41
N LYS A 20 1.56 24.57 18.62
CA LYS A 20 1.20 24.51 17.20
C LYS A 20 2.26 23.80 16.37
N LYS A 21 3.54 23.99 16.68
CA LYS A 21 4.65 23.30 16.00
C LYS A 21 4.67 21.80 16.29
N GLN A 22 4.44 21.41 17.54
CA GLN A 22 4.28 20.01 17.92
C GLN A 22 3.10 19.39 17.18
N ARG A 23 1.94 20.06 17.20
CA ARG A 23 0.74 19.58 16.50
C ARG A 23 0.97 19.44 15.00
N LEU A 24 1.66 20.39 14.36
CA LEU A 24 2.01 20.31 12.94
C LEU A 24 2.89 19.08 12.65
N THR A 25 3.82 18.75 13.55
CA THR A 25 4.67 17.56 13.42
C THR A 25 3.85 16.26 13.49
N GLU A 26 2.85 16.22 14.37
CA GLU A 26 1.91 15.09 14.48
C GLU A 26 1.04 14.96 13.22
N VAL A 27 0.49 16.06 12.71
CA VAL A 27 -0.32 16.10 11.47
C VAL A 27 0.51 15.60 10.28
N LEU A 28 1.74 16.09 10.12
CA LEU A 28 2.63 15.64 9.04
C LEU A 28 2.99 14.16 9.15
N ARG A 29 3.07 13.60 10.36
CA ARG A 29 3.27 12.17 10.57
C ARG A 29 2.02 11.38 10.17
N ALA A 30 0.84 11.84 10.58
CA ALA A 30 -0.44 11.21 10.25
C ALA A 30 -0.78 11.26 8.75
N GLN A 31 -0.24 12.24 8.01
CA GLN A 31 -0.41 12.36 6.57
C GLN A 31 0.38 11.32 5.75
N LYS A 32 1.37 10.65 6.35
CA LYS A 32 2.13 9.60 5.68
C LYS A 32 1.24 8.38 5.42
N GLU A 33 1.62 7.57 4.42
CA GLU A 33 0.95 6.29 4.22
C GLU A 33 1.13 5.43 5.48
N THR A 34 0.03 4.81 5.92
CA THR A 34 0.06 3.94 7.09
C THR A 34 0.56 2.56 6.70
N ASP A 35 1.15 1.84 7.66
CA ASP A 35 1.56 0.44 7.46
C ASP A 35 0.40 -0.44 6.99
N VAL A 36 -0.83 -0.11 7.41
CA VAL A 36 -2.07 -0.77 6.99
C VAL A 36 -2.33 -0.57 5.50
N LEU A 37 -2.18 0.66 4.98
CA LEU A 37 -2.37 0.96 3.56
C LEU A 37 -1.29 0.26 2.70
N LEU A 38 -0.03 0.31 3.15
CA LEU A 38 1.07 -0.37 2.48
C LEU A 38 0.86 -1.89 2.43
N ALA A 39 0.43 -2.49 3.54
CA ALA A 39 0.12 -3.91 3.62
C ALA A 39 -1.03 -4.31 2.69
N ALA A 40 -2.11 -3.53 2.66
CA ALA A 40 -3.25 -3.79 1.78
C ALA A 40 -2.87 -3.73 0.29
N ARG A 41 -2.03 -2.76 -0.12
CA ARG A 41 -1.52 -2.69 -1.49
C ARG A 41 -0.66 -3.89 -1.85
N LYS A 42 0.22 -4.30 -0.92
CA LYS A 42 1.05 -5.49 -1.09
C LYS A 42 0.21 -6.76 -1.22
N GLN A 43 -0.88 -6.89 -0.46
CA GLN A 43 -1.80 -8.02 -0.58
C GLN A 43 -2.46 -8.10 -1.95
N VAL A 44 -2.92 -6.96 -2.50
CA VAL A 44 -3.44 -6.91 -3.87
C VAL A 44 -2.37 -7.31 -4.88
N GLU A 45 -1.14 -6.80 -4.74
CA GLU A 45 -0.03 -7.15 -5.63
C GLU A 45 0.26 -8.66 -5.62
N THR A 46 0.30 -9.28 -4.43
CA THR A 46 0.51 -10.73 -4.30
C THR A 46 -0.64 -11.55 -4.88
N ALA A 47 -1.89 -11.10 -4.70
CA ALA A 47 -3.05 -11.78 -5.25
C ALA A 47 -3.09 -11.69 -6.79
N VAL A 48 -2.77 -10.53 -7.37
CA VAL A 48 -2.61 -10.36 -8.83
C VAL A 48 -1.53 -11.27 -9.38
N ALA A 49 -0.37 -11.34 -8.72
CA ALA A 49 0.73 -12.20 -9.13
C ALA A 49 0.35 -13.69 -9.12
N THR A 50 -0.37 -14.12 -8.07
CA THR A 50 -0.85 -15.50 -7.91
C THR A 50 -1.89 -15.85 -8.98
N LEU A 51 -2.88 -14.99 -9.20
CA LEU A 51 -3.88 -15.18 -10.24
C LEU A 51 -3.24 -15.25 -11.64
N LYS A 52 -2.28 -14.36 -11.93
CA LYS A 52 -1.53 -14.38 -13.19
C LYS A 52 -0.76 -15.68 -13.38
N LYS A 53 -0.09 -16.17 -12.34
CA LYS A 53 0.64 -17.45 -12.37
C LYS A 53 -0.27 -18.59 -12.80
N TRP A 54 -1.42 -18.78 -12.13
CA TRP A 54 -2.33 -19.88 -12.43
C TRP A 54 -3.00 -19.76 -13.80
N ARG A 55 -3.35 -18.53 -14.23
CA ARG A 55 -3.86 -18.30 -15.60
C ARG A 55 -2.83 -18.62 -16.67
N THR A 56 -1.55 -18.30 -16.45
CA THR A 56 -0.47 -18.71 -17.37
C THR A 56 -0.35 -20.22 -17.43
N GLN A 57 -0.34 -20.90 -16.27
CA GLN A 57 -0.26 -22.36 -16.23
C GLN A 57 -1.45 -23.04 -16.93
N HIS A 58 -2.67 -22.54 -16.72
CA HIS A 58 -3.87 -23.04 -17.42
C HIS A 58 -3.73 -22.90 -18.94
N LYS A 59 -3.18 -21.78 -19.41
CA LYS A 59 -2.95 -21.54 -20.84
C LYS A 59 -1.90 -22.51 -21.42
N GLU A 60 -0.83 -22.75 -20.68
CA GLU A 60 0.24 -23.69 -21.07
C GLU A 60 -0.30 -25.12 -21.18
N LEU A 61 -1.01 -25.60 -20.16
CA LEU A 61 -1.64 -26.93 -20.14
C LEU A 61 -2.70 -27.09 -21.24
N SER A 62 -3.52 -26.06 -21.46
CA SER A 62 -4.51 -26.05 -22.54
C SER A 62 -3.86 -26.19 -23.92
N LEU A 63 -2.74 -25.51 -24.15
CA LEU A 63 -1.99 -25.60 -25.42
C LEU A 63 -1.35 -26.98 -25.59
N GLU A 64 -0.81 -27.56 -24.52
CA GLU A 64 -0.27 -28.94 -24.55
C GLU A 64 -1.37 -29.94 -24.89
N LEU A 65 -2.53 -29.82 -24.26
CA LEU A 65 -3.70 -30.67 -24.50
C LEU A 65 -4.17 -30.58 -25.96
N GLU A 66 -4.23 -29.37 -26.53
CA GLU A 66 -4.58 -29.15 -27.94
C GLU A 66 -3.58 -29.85 -28.89
N GLY A 67 -2.28 -29.68 -28.64
CA GLY A 67 -1.23 -30.34 -29.41
C GLY A 67 -1.29 -31.86 -29.32
N LEU A 68 -1.59 -32.39 -28.14
CA LEU A 68 -1.76 -33.82 -27.89
C LEU A 68 -2.99 -34.36 -28.62
N ASN A 69 -4.12 -33.66 -28.56
CA ASN A 69 -5.34 -34.02 -29.28
C ASN A 69 -5.13 -34.05 -30.81
N ALA A 70 -4.43 -33.06 -31.35
CA ALA A 70 -4.07 -33.04 -32.77
C ALA A 70 -3.16 -34.22 -33.15
N LYS A 71 -2.23 -34.61 -32.26
CA LYS A 71 -1.37 -35.78 -32.48
C LYS A 71 -2.17 -37.08 -32.42
N ALA A 72 -3.01 -37.27 -31.40
CA ALA A 72 -3.86 -38.44 -31.24
C ALA A 72 -4.75 -38.66 -32.46
N LYS A 73 -5.42 -37.59 -32.92
CA LYS A 73 -6.25 -37.63 -34.13
C LYS A 73 -5.47 -38.08 -35.37
N ARG A 74 -4.25 -37.57 -35.59
CA ARG A 74 -3.40 -38.00 -36.72
C ARG A 74 -3.02 -39.48 -36.62
N SER A 75 -2.71 -39.98 -35.43
CA SER A 75 -2.39 -41.41 -35.22
C SER A 75 -3.62 -42.29 -35.43
N GLU A 76 -4.79 -41.88 -34.96
CA GLU A 76 -6.09 -42.56 -35.19
C GLU A 76 -6.44 -42.60 -36.69
N ASP A 77 -6.40 -41.44 -37.37
CA ASP A 77 -6.67 -41.35 -38.81
C ASP A 77 -5.74 -42.29 -39.60
N ARG A 78 -4.45 -42.34 -39.23
CA ARG A 78 -3.46 -43.22 -39.88
C ARG A 78 -3.75 -44.70 -39.61
N LEU A 79 -4.11 -45.07 -38.38
CA LEU A 79 -4.48 -46.43 -38.00
C LEU A 79 -5.71 -46.93 -38.78
N TYR A 80 -6.73 -46.08 -38.93
CA TYR A 80 -7.99 -46.43 -39.59
C TYR A 80 -8.00 -46.20 -41.11
N SER A 81 -7.00 -45.52 -41.68
CA SER A 81 -6.91 -45.27 -43.12
C SER A 81 -6.76 -46.53 -43.99
N GLY A 82 -6.41 -47.68 -43.40
CA GLY A 82 -6.11 -48.92 -44.13
C GLY A 82 -4.79 -48.88 -44.94
N ASN A 83 -4.05 -47.76 -44.87
CA ASN A 83 -2.78 -47.61 -45.59
C ASN A 83 -1.61 -48.33 -44.91
N VAL A 84 -1.68 -48.56 -43.60
CA VAL A 84 -0.65 -49.28 -42.84
C VAL A 84 -0.96 -50.78 -42.88
N LYS A 85 -0.14 -51.54 -43.61
CA LYS A 85 -0.33 -52.99 -43.81
C LYS A 85 0.60 -53.85 -42.96
N ASN A 86 1.63 -53.25 -42.37
CA ASN A 86 2.61 -53.94 -41.55
C ASN A 86 2.03 -54.17 -40.13
N PRO A 87 1.88 -55.44 -39.67
CA PRO A 87 1.32 -55.74 -38.35
C PRO A 87 2.09 -55.10 -37.19
N LYS A 88 3.41 -54.95 -37.32
CA LYS A 88 4.23 -54.32 -36.28
C LYS A 88 3.93 -52.82 -36.18
N GLU A 89 3.85 -52.12 -37.31
CA GLU A 89 3.51 -50.70 -37.34
C GLU A 89 2.09 -50.41 -36.83
N LEU A 90 1.14 -51.32 -37.08
CA LEU A 90 -0.21 -51.22 -36.51
C LEU A 90 -0.19 -51.33 -34.99
N SER A 91 0.57 -52.30 -34.44
CA SER A 91 0.74 -52.44 -33.00
C SER A 91 1.42 -51.22 -32.38
N ASP A 92 2.44 -50.67 -33.05
CA ASP A 92 3.14 -49.47 -32.57
C ASP A 92 2.21 -48.25 -32.55
N LEU A 93 1.37 -48.07 -33.59
CA LEU A 93 0.35 -47.02 -33.63
C LEU A 93 -0.70 -47.17 -32.54
N GLN A 94 -1.19 -48.39 -32.27
CA GLN A 94 -2.14 -48.64 -31.17
C GLN A 94 -1.53 -48.30 -29.81
N ASN A 95 -0.28 -48.69 -29.57
CA ASN A 95 0.45 -48.35 -28.35
C ASN A 95 0.64 -46.84 -28.20
N GLU A 96 0.97 -46.13 -29.30
CA GLU A 96 1.08 -44.67 -29.30
C GLU A 96 -0.25 -44.01 -28.94
N ILE A 97 -1.37 -44.40 -29.57
CA ILE A 97 -2.70 -43.86 -29.27
C ILE A 97 -3.06 -44.11 -27.80
N GLN A 98 -2.79 -45.30 -27.28
CA GLN A 98 -3.06 -45.60 -25.87
C GLN A 98 -2.21 -44.74 -24.93
N ALA A 99 -0.93 -44.52 -25.25
CA ALA A 99 -0.05 -43.64 -24.46
C ALA A 99 -0.51 -42.17 -24.51
N LEU A 100 -0.92 -41.69 -25.68
CA LEU A 100 -1.49 -40.34 -25.85
C LEU A 100 -2.78 -40.20 -25.03
N GLY A 101 -3.68 -41.20 -25.07
CA GLY A 101 -4.90 -41.19 -24.27
C GLY A 101 -4.65 -41.11 -22.77
N ARG A 102 -3.64 -41.83 -22.25
CA ARG A 102 -3.24 -41.73 -20.84
C ARG A 102 -2.73 -40.33 -20.48
N ARG A 103 -1.85 -39.75 -21.30
CA ARG A 103 -1.33 -38.39 -21.06
C ARG A 103 -2.43 -37.34 -21.20
N ARG A 104 -3.41 -37.53 -22.10
CA ARG A 104 -4.59 -36.67 -22.22
C ARG A 104 -5.36 -36.61 -20.91
N SER A 105 -5.71 -37.78 -20.36
CA SER A 105 -6.43 -37.88 -19.08
C SER A 105 -5.68 -37.14 -17.97
N THR A 106 -4.36 -37.33 -17.87
CA THR A 106 -3.54 -36.63 -16.88
C THR A 106 -3.58 -35.10 -17.06
N LEU A 107 -3.50 -34.59 -18.29
CA LEU A 107 -3.59 -33.16 -18.56
C LEU A 107 -4.99 -32.59 -18.26
N GLU A 108 -6.04 -33.36 -18.53
CA GLU A 108 -7.42 -32.98 -18.19
C GLU A 108 -7.60 -32.87 -16.68
N ASP A 109 -7.05 -33.81 -15.91
CA ASP A 109 -7.04 -33.76 -14.43
C ASP A 109 -6.23 -32.55 -13.92
N GLU A 110 -5.02 -32.32 -14.44
CA GLU A 110 -4.17 -31.16 -14.10
C GLU A 110 -4.88 -29.82 -14.42
N LEU A 111 -5.60 -29.75 -15.55
CA LEU A 111 -6.38 -28.55 -15.92
C LEU A 111 -7.50 -28.26 -14.93
N LEU A 112 -8.24 -29.29 -14.49
CA LEU A 112 -9.30 -29.14 -13.48
C LEU A 112 -8.73 -28.63 -12.15
N GLU A 113 -7.58 -29.15 -11.72
CA GLU A 113 -6.89 -28.65 -10.52
C GLU A 113 -6.50 -27.17 -10.65
N VAL A 114 -5.94 -26.78 -11.80
CA VAL A 114 -5.57 -25.37 -12.05
C VAL A 114 -6.80 -24.47 -12.12
N MET A 115 -7.94 -24.94 -12.64
CA MET A 115 -9.19 -24.17 -12.62
C MET A 115 -9.63 -23.84 -11.19
N ILE A 116 -9.56 -24.81 -10.27
CA ILE A 116 -9.87 -24.58 -8.84
C ILE A 116 -8.92 -23.53 -8.26
N LEU A 117 -7.62 -23.63 -8.55
CA LEU A 117 -6.61 -22.67 -8.07
C LEU A 117 -6.81 -21.26 -8.66
N ILE A 118 -7.35 -21.15 -9.88
CA ILE A 118 -7.74 -19.87 -10.46
C ILE A 118 -8.93 -19.30 -9.70
N GLU A 119 -9.98 -20.09 -9.44
CA GLU A 119 -11.17 -19.65 -8.70
C GLU A 119 -10.79 -19.13 -7.29
N ASP A 120 -9.93 -19.86 -6.58
CA ASP A 120 -9.41 -19.43 -5.27
C ASP A 120 -8.62 -18.12 -5.37
N ALA A 121 -7.72 -18.00 -6.37
CA ALA A 121 -6.93 -16.79 -6.58
C ALA A 121 -7.77 -15.59 -7.02
N GLU A 122 -8.86 -15.80 -7.77
CA GLU A 122 -9.82 -14.76 -8.12
C GLU A 122 -10.57 -14.25 -6.89
N ALA A 123 -11.03 -15.17 -6.03
CA ALA A 123 -11.67 -14.82 -4.76
C ALA A 123 -10.72 -14.04 -3.84
N GLU A 124 -9.46 -14.47 -3.71
CA GLU A 124 -8.45 -13.75 -2.93
C GLU A 124 -8.15 -12.37 -3.50
N HIS A 125 -8.00 -12.26 -4.83
CA HIS A 125 -7.80 -10.99 -5.50
C HIS A 125 -8.97 -10.02 -5.28
N GLN A 126 -10.21 -10.51 -5.38
CA GLN A 126 -11.38 -9.69 -5.12
C GLN A 126 -11.42 -9.22 -3.66
N ALA A 127 -11.23 -10.13 -2.70
CA ALA A 127 -11.21 -9.79 -1.28
C ALA A 127 -10.12 -8.76 -0.93
N ALA A 128 -8.90 -8.93 -1.46
CA ALA A 128 -7.79 -8.00 -1.26
C ALA A 128 -8.10 -6.62 -1.87
N THR A 129 -8.72 -6.58 -3.06
CA THR A 129 -9.10 -5.33 -3.74
C THR A 129 -10.17 -4.57 -2.95
N GLU A 130 -11.18 -5.27 -2.43
CA GLU A 130 -12.22 -4.67 -1.59
C GLU A 130 -11.65 -4.16 -0.26
N ALA A 131 -10.72 -4.90 0.35
CA ALA A 131 -10.03 -4.48 1.57
C ALA A 131 -9.19 -3.21 1.32
N LEU A 132 -8.43 -3.17 0.23
CA LEU A 132 -7.66 -1.99 -0.17
C LEU A 132 -8.56 -0.78 -0.38
N ALA A 133 -9.67 -0.93 -1.11
CA ALA A 133 -10.60 0.17 -1.37
C ALA A 133 -11.17 0.77 -0.07
N LYS A 134 -11.49 -0.07 0.93
CA LYS A 134 -11.96 0.38 2.25
C LYS A 134 -10.88 1.19 2.98
N VAL A 135 -9.65 0.69 3.02
CA VAL A 135 -8.52 1.36 3.69
C VAL A 135 -8.16 2.66 2.98
N GLU A 136 -8.13 2.68 1.65
CA GLU A 136 -7.86 3.88 0.86
C GLU A 136 -8.92 4.96 1.07
N THR A 137 -10.20 4.57 1.12
CA THR A 137 -11.29 5.52 1.39
C THR A 137 -11.13 6.17 2.76
N GLN A 138 -10.84 5.37 3.80
CA GLN A 138 -10.60 5.89 5.15
C GLN A 138 -9.38 6.82 5.20
N TRP A 139 -8.28 6.44 4.54
CA TRP A 139 -7.07 7.24 4.47
C TRP A 139 -7.31 8.56 3.73
N GLN A 140 -8.00 8.55 2.59
CA GLN A 140 -8.34 9.75 1.83
C GLN A 140 -9.23 10.70 2.62
N HIS A 141 -10.23 10.18 3.34
CA HIS A 141 -11.11 10.98 4.19
C HIS A 141 -10.31 11.67 5.31
N ALA A 142 -9.40 10.94 5.97
CA ALA A 142 -8.50 11.53 6.96
C ALA A 142 -7.57 12.60 6.35
N GLN A 143 -7.09 12.37 5.13
CA GLN A 143 -6.13 13.25 4.48
C GLN A 143 -6.69 14.64 4.15
N ALA A 144 -7.99 14.75 3.84
CA ALA A 144 -8.63 16.03 3.62
C ALA A 144 -8.59 16.91 4.89
N GLY A 145 -8.97 16.34 6.05
CA GLY A 145 -8.92 17.02 7.34
C GLY A 145 -7.49 17.40 7.74
N LEU A 146 -6.54 16.47 7.61
CA LEU A 146 -5.13 16.71 7.94
C LEU A 146 -4.51 17.82 7.07
N LYS A 147 -4.86 17.90 5.77
CA LYS A 147 -4.37 18.96 4.88
C LYS A 147 -4.91 20.33 5.28
N GLN A 148 -6.19 20.40 5.67
CA GLN A 148 -6.79 21.64 6.14
C GLN A 148 -6.14 22.10 7.45
N GLU A 149 -6.00 21.18 8.42
CA GLU A 149 -5.34 21.46 9.70
C GLU A 149 -3.88 21.92 9.49
N GLN A 150 -3.13 21.26 8.60
CA GLN A 150 -1.76 21.67 8.25
C GLN A 150 -1.70 23.12 7.78
N LYS A 151 -2.61 23.55 6.90
CA LYS A 151 -2.65 24.93 6.39
C LYS A 151 -2.95 25.92 7.51
N GLU A 152 -3.93 25.62 8.36
CA GLU A 152 -4.30 26.47 9.50
C GLU A 152 -3.16 26.62 10.50
N LEU A 153 -2.47 25.51 10.82
CA LEU A 153 -1.29 25.51 11.69
C LEU A 153 -0.14 26.32 11.08
N ALA A 154 0.14 26.17 9.79
CA ALA A 154 1.19 26.92 9.10
C ALA A 154 0.91 28.43 9.11
N LEU A 155 -0.34 28.83 8.83
CA LEU A 155 -0.77 30.22 8.90
C LEU A 155 -0.63 30.77 10.33
N ARG A 156 -1.08 30.01 11.34
CA ARG A 156 -0.96 30.43 12.74
C ARG A 156 0.49 30.59 13.17
N LEU A 157 1.36 29.65 12.80
CA LEU A 157 2.80 29.75 13.08
C LEU A 157 3.44 30.97 12.41
N HIS A 158 3.03 31.31 11.19
CA HIS A 158 3.48 32.53 10.51
C HIS A 158 3.06 33.79 11.28
N VAL A 159 1.79 33.87 11.69
CA VAL A 159 1.27 34.98 12.51
C VAL A 159 2.02 35.09 13.83
N LEU A 160 2.21 33.98 14.55
CA LEU A 160 2.94 33.95 15.82
C LEU A 160 4.40 34.39 15.66
N THR A 161 5.03 34.05 14.54
CA THR A 161 6.40 34.49 14.23
C THR A 161 6.46 36.02 14.07
N GLY A 162 5.52 36.61 13.33
CA GLY A 162 5.42 38.06 13.19
C GLY A 162 5.11 38.78 14.51
N GLN A 163 4.17 38.24 15.29
CA GLN A 163 3.85 38.76 16.63
C GLN A 163 5.06 38.69 17.57
N ARG A 164 5.81 37.58 17.54
CA ARG A 164 7.04 37.42 18.31
C ARG A 164 8.06 38.49 17.93
N GLN A 165 8.30 38.70 16.64
CA GLN A 165 9.25 39.72 16.16
C GLN A 165 8.85 41.12 16.65
N GLN A 166 7.59 41.51 16.48
CA GLN A 166 7.08 42.80 16.99
C GLN A 166 7.19 42.90 18.52
N GLN A 167 6.91 41.84 19.25
CA GLN A 167 6.99 41.84 20.71
C GLN A 167 8.43 42.01 21.20
N THR A 168 9.39 41.38 20.52
CA THR A 168 10.81 41.45 20.91
C THR A 168 11.43 42.83 20.72
N THR A 169 10.94 43.67 19.78
CA THR A 169 11.45 45.04 19.62
C THR A 169 11.05 45.98 20.76
N LEU A 170 10.04 45.60 21.55
CA LEU A 170 9.54 46.39 22.68
C LEU A 170 10.22 46.01 24.01
N ILE A 171 10.99 44.93 24.05
CA ILE A 171 11.62 44.38 25.27
C ILE A 171 13.08 44.84 25.35
N ALA A 172 13.54 45.22 26.54
CA ALA A 172 14.94 45.61 26.75
C ALA A 172 15.88 44.42 26.50
N ALA A 173 17.05 44.66 25.90
CA ALA A 173 17.96 43.61 25.46
C ALA A 173 18.40 42.65 26.59
N ASP A 174 18.70 43.18 27.78
CA ASP A 174 19.11 42.39 28.94
C ASP A 174 17.99 41.47 29.42
N ASN A 175 16.75 41.98 29.46
CA ASN A 175 15.56 41.23 29.83
C ASN A 175 15.26 40.12 28.82
N LEU A 176 15.39 40.41 27.52
CA LEU A 176 15.20 39.41 26.47
C LEU A 176 16.27 38.31 26.54
N THR A 177 17.52 38.68 26.84
CA THR A 177 18.62 37.73 27.03
C THR A 177 18.35 36.80 28.21
N LEU A 178 17.94 37.35 29.35
CA LEU A 178 17.57 36.57 30.52
C LEU A 178 16.37 35.64 30.23
N TYR A 179 15.34 36.15 29.55
CA TYR A 179 14.18 35.37 29.13
C TYR A 179 14.59 34.17 28.26
N ASN A 180 15.40 34.40 27.22
CA ASN A 180 15.83 33.32 26.32
C ASN A 180 16.62 32.24 27.06
N ASN A 181 17.53 32.66 27.95
CA ASN A 181 18.32 31.73 28.78
C ASN A 181 17.44 30.89 29.71
N LEU A 182 16.46 31.51 30.36
CA LEU A 182 15.52 30.80 31.24
C LEU A 182 14.59 29.87 30.46
N SER A 183 14.09 30.34 29.32
CA SER A 183 13.23 29.57 28.43
C SER A 183 13.94 28.29 28.00
N GLN A 184 15.20 28.37 27.54
CA GLN A 184 15.96 27.18 27.16
C GLN A 184 16.19 26.21 28.34
N LYS A 185 16.51 26.72 29.53
CA LYS A 185 16.80 25.88 30.71
C LYS A 185 15.56 25.23 31.34
N ARG A 186 14.39 25.85 31.19
CA ARG A 186 13.15 25.45 31.89
C ARG A 186 12.08 24.91 30.94
N GLY A 187 12.49 24.19 29.90
CA GLY A 187 11.54 23.56 28.98
C GLY A 187 10.62 24.58 28.30
N GLY A 188 11.15 25.76 27.98
CA GLY A 188 10.52 26.87 27.29
C GLY A 188 9.61 27.77 28.11
N VAL A 189 9.60 27.67 29.45
CA VAL A 189 8.85 28.58 30.33
C VAL A 189 9.79 29.46 31.15
N ALA A 190 9.89 30.73 30.78
CA ALA A 190 10.69 31.74 31.46
C ALA A 190 9.88 32.68 32.36
N VAL A 191 8.62 32.93 32.01
CA VAL A 191 7.69 33.75 32.80
C VAL A 191 6.44 32.95 33.11
N ALA A 192 5.90 33.06 34.32
CA ALA A 192 4.66 32.40 34.70
C ALA A 192 3.77 33.37 35.48
N ARG A 193 2.46 33.18 35.36
CA ARG A 193 1.48 33.87 36.20
C ARG A 193 1.39 33.15 37.53
N LEU A 194 1.54 33.88 38.63
CA LEU A 194 1.22 33.36 39.96
C LEU A 194 -0.29 33.12 40.04
N LYS A 195 -0.69 31.89 40.38
CA LYS A 195 -2.05 31.52 40.71
C LYS A 195 -2.03 31.07 42.17
N ASP A 196 -2.88 31.67 42.99
CA ASP A 196 -3.17 31.21 44.35
C ASP A 196 -4.05 29.96 44.32
#